data_AF-A0A564YWN5-F1
#
_entry.id   AF-A0A564YWN5-F1
#
_cell.length_a   1.000
_cell.length_b   1.000
_cell.length_c   1.000
_cell.angle_alpha   90.00
_cell.angle_beta   90.00
_cell.angle_gamma   90.00
#
_symmetry.space_group_name_H-M   'P 1'
#
loop_
_entity.id
_entity.type
_entity.pdbx_description
1 polymer ?
#
loop_
_entity_poly.entity_id
_entity_poly.type
_entity_poly.pdbx_seq_one_letter_code
_entity_poly.pdbx_strand_id
1 'polypeptide(L)' 'MGGLTGFSSLLPGVIRMDSSGAGGRLTEEELNAPISTNDHPFLRVHAALIEAFEKSQKKGEENSQKGNPEDS' A
#
# COMPACT_ATOMS: atom_id res chain seq x y z
N MET A 1 -13.49 -41.92 12.17
CA MET A 1 -12.63 -41.38 11.09
C MET A 1 -13.22 -40.06 10.61
N GLY A 2 -12.73 -38.91 11.10
CA GLY A 2 -13.23 -37.59 10.67
C GLY A 2 -12.60 -36.42 11.42
N GLY A 3 -11.40 -36.63 11.98
CA GLY A 3 -10.62 -35.54 12.57
C GLY A 3 -10.03 -34.65 11.48
N LEU A 4 -9.86 -33.36 11.81
CA LEU A 4 -9.25 -32.27 11.02
C LEU A 4 -10.24 -31.51 10.10
N THR A 5 -11.31 -30.92 10.62
CA THR A 5 -11.40 -29.48 10.99
C THR A 5 -10.95 -28.47 9.91
N GLY A 6 -11.88 -28.06 9.03
CA GLY A 6 -12.09 -26.67 8.53
C GLY A 6 -11.02 -25.96 7.69
N PHE A 7 -9.74 -26.02 8.05
CA PHE A 7 -8.66 -25.28 7.39
C PHE A 7 -8.02 -26.05 6.24
N SER A 8 -8.17 -27.38 6.22
CA SER A 8 -7.62 -28.22 5.15
C SER A 8 -8.28 -27.98 3.79
N SER A 9 -9.46 -27.37 3.75
CA SER A 9 -10.14 -26.95 2.51
C SER A 9 -9.48 -25.76 1.81
N LEU A 10 -8.59 -25.01 2.49
CA LEU A 10 -7.83 -23.92 1.87
C LEU A 10 -6.60 -24.42 1.10
N LEU A 11 -6.17 -25.67 1.31
CA LEU A 11 -4.98 -26.24 0.66
C LEU A 11 -4.99 -26.15 -0.88
N PRO A 12 -6.09 -26.41 -1.59
CA PRO A 12 -6.07 -26.40 -3.06
C PRO A 12 -5.87 -25.00 -3.67
N GLY A 13 -5.97 -23.93 -2.87
CA GLY A 13 -5.81 -22.55 -3.31
C GLY A 13 -4.57 -21.84 -2.77
N VAL A 14 -3.75 -22.50 -1.93
CA VAL A 14 -2.42 -21.99 -1.55
C VAL A 14 -1.49 -22.21 -2.75
N ILE A 15 -1.71 -21.39 -3.77
CA ILE A 15 -0.78 -21.17 -4.87
C ILE A 15 0.58 -20.95 -4.21
N ARG A 16 1.55 -21.76 -4.64
CA ARG A 16 2.91 -21.77 -4.11
C ARG A 16 3.51 -20.39 -4.34
N MET A 17 3.37 -19.54 -3.33
CA MET A 17 4.32 -18.49 -3.04
C MET A 17 5.71 -19.15 -3.11
N ASP A 18 6.71 -18.47 -3.68
CA ASP A 18 8.06 -19.04 -3.70
C ASP A 18 8.49 -19.45 -2.28
N SER A 19 9.55 -20.23 -2.11
CA SER A 19 9.94 -20.75 -0.79
C SER A 19 10.15 -19.68 0.30
N SER A 20 10.28 -18.40 -0.06
CA SER A 20 10.34 -17.26 0.86
C SER A 20 8.98 -16.76 1.36
N GLY A 21 7.88 -17.14 0.70
CA GLY A 21 6.57 -16.59 1.02
C GLY A 21 6.43 -15.10 0.63
N ALA A 22 7.37 -14.53 -0.11
CA ALA A 22 7.20 -13.22 -0.71
C ALA A 22 6.84 -13.42 -2.18
N GLY A 23 5.62 -13.08 -2.58
CA GLY A 23 5.43 -12.70 -3.99
C GLY A 23 6.48 -11.64 -4.31
N GLY A 24 7.21 -11.81 -5.41
CA GLY A 24 8.40 -11.01 -5.75
C GLY A 24 8.29 -9.56 -5.29
N ARG A 25 9.27 -9.11 -4.51
CA ARG A 25 9.25 -7.76 -3.93
C ARG A 25 9.16 -6.75 -5.06
N LEU A 26 8.17 -5.86 -4.98
CA LEU A 26 8.07 -4.70 -5.87
C LEU A 26 9.36 -3.87 -5.76
N THR A 27 9.85 -3.36 -6.88
CA THR A 27 10.98 -2.42 -6.86
C THR A 27 10.54 -1.08 -6.27
N GLU A 28 11.49 -0.24 -5.88
CA GLU A 28 11.15 1.08 -5.32
C GLU A 28 10.44 1.96 -6.34
N GLU A 29 10.75 1.82 -7.62
CA GLU A 29 10.11 2.55 -8.71
C GLU A 29 8.65 2.11 -8.89
N GLU A 30 8.38 0.82 -8.77
CA GLU A 30 7.03 0.26 -8.86
C GLU A 30 6.19 0.63 -7.63
N LEU A 31 6.80 0.67 -6.44
CA LEU A 31 6.09 1.04 -5.21
C LEU A 31 5.68 2.51 -5.18
N ASN A 32 6.48 3.39 -5.78
CA ASN A 32 6.21 4.82 -5.88
C ASN A 32 5.46 5.22 -7.16
N ALA A 33 5.08 4.24 -8.00
CA ALA A 33 4.34 4.52 -9.22
C ALA A 33 2.91 5.00 -8.90
N PRO A 34 2.34 5.89 -9.73
CA PRO A 34 0.96 6.33 -9.55
C PRO A 34 -0.02 5.18 -9.81
N ILE A 35 -1.13 5.16 -9.06
CA ILE A 35 -2.18 4.15 -9.21
C ILE A 35 -2.81 4.24 -10.61
N SER A 36 -2.84 3.11 -11.31
CA SER A 36 -3.28 2.93 -12.69
C SER A 36 -4.57 2.09 -12.78
N THR A 37 -5.19 2.07 -13.96
CA THR A 37 -6.38 1.25 -14.23
C THR A 37 -6.10 -0.25 -14.17
N ASN A 38 -4.86 -0.67 -14.42
CA ASN A 38 -4.44 -2.07 -14.37
C ASN A 38 -4.19 -2.58 -12.94
N ASP A 39 -4.17 -1.68 -11.95
CA ASP A 39 -3.88 -2.06 -10.57
C ASP A 39 -5.05 -2.79 -9.91
N HIS A 40 -4.78 -3.34 -8.73
CA HIS A 40 -5.79 -4.04 -7.96
C HIS A 40 -7.00 -3.14 -7.66
N PRO A 41 -8.26 -3.64 -7.77
CA PRO A 41 -9.47 -2.86 -7.52
C PRO A 41 -9.47 -2.12 -6.18
N PHE A 42 -8.88 -2.74 -5.14
CA PHE A 42 -8.70 -2.11 -3.83
C PHE A 42 -7.95 -0.77 -3.92
N LEU A 43 -6.81 -0.74 -4.61
CA LEU A 43 -5.99 0.48 -4.75
C LEU A 43 -6.76 1.56 -5.50
N ARG A 44 -7.43 1.20 -6.60
CA ARG A 44 -8.23 2.16 -7.38
C ARG A 44 -9.35 2.81 -6.58
N VAL A 45 -10.05 2.04 -5.74
CA VAL A 45 -11.13 2.57 -4.88
C VAL A 45 -10.60 3.56 -3.84
N HIS A 46 -9.37 3.36 -3.37
CA HIS A 46 -8.77 4.18 -2.31
C HIS A 46 -7.84 5.28 -2.84
N ALA A 47 -7.67 5.41 -4.16
CA ALA A 47 -6.76 6.39 -4.76
C ALA A 47 -7.05 7.84 -4.30
N ALA A 48 -8.33 8.23 -4.25
CA ALA A 48 -8.73 9.56 -3.80
C ALA A 48 -8.38 9.84 -2.33
N LEU A 49 -8.41 8.82 -1.47
CA LEU A 49 -8.03 8.97 -0.06
C LEU A 49 -6.52 9.16 0.09
N ILE A 50 -5.72 8.43 -0.71
CA ILE A 50 -4.26 8.53 -0.73
C ILE A 50 -3.84 9.92 -1.21
N GLU A 51 -4.43 10.41 -2.30
CA GLU A 51 -4.14 11.77 -2.81
C GLU A 51 -4.46 12.86 -1.79
N ALA A 52 -5.59 12.72 -1.07
CA ALA A 52 -5.97 13.67 -0.03
C ALA A 52 -4.98 13.65 1.16
N PHE A 53 -4.53 12.46 1.54
CA PHE A 53 -3.52 12.28 2.57
C PHE A 53 -2.18 12.93 2.18
N GLU A 54 -1.68 12.69 0.98
CA GLU A 54 -0.43 13.28 0.48
C GLU A 54 -0.48 14.82 0.43
N LYS A 55 -1.60 15.39 -0.02
CA LYS A 55 -1.81 16.85 -0.01
C LYS A 55 -1.78 17.41 1.41
N SER A 56 -2.32 16.67 2.39
CA SER A 56 -2.31 17.10 3.79
C SER A 56 -0.90 17.09 4.39
N GLN A 57 -0.06 16.13 4.02
CA GLN A 57 1.34 16.05 4.45
C GLN A 57 2.15 17.24 3.92
N LYS A 58 2.07 17.50 2.61
CA LYS A 58 2.78 18.64 1.99
C LYS A 58 2.37 19.99 2.58
N LYS A 59 1.08 20.16 2.90
CA LYS A 59 0.59 21.39 3.54
C LYS A 59 1.14 21.59 4.95
N GLY A 60 1.37 20.51 5.70
CA GLY A 60 2.00 20.57 7.03
C GLY A 60 3.47 20.99 6.97
N GLU A 61 4.19 20.52 5.94
CA GLU A 61 5.60 20.90 5.69
C GLU A 61 5.71 22.36 5.25
N GLU A 62 4.88 22.83 4.32
CA GLU A 62 4.87 24.23 3.86
C GLU A 62 4.53 25.21 5.00
N ASN A 63 3.63 24.83 5.90
CA ASN A 63 3.23 25.69 7.03
C ASN A 63 4.31 25.74 8.13
N SER A 64 5.25 24.78 8.15
CA SER A 64 6.40 24.77 9.06
C SER A 64 7.56 25.61 8.53
N GLN A 65 7.65 25.84 7.21
CA GLN A 65 8.69 26.68 6.60
C GLN A 65 8.33 28.18 6.53
N LYS A 66 7.05 28.55 6.61
CA LYS A 66 6.61 29.97 6.66
C LYS A 66 6.59 30.58 8.07
N GLY A 67 7.07 29.84 9.07
CA GLY A 67 6.99 30.22 10.49
C GLY A 67 8.13 31.08 11.06
N ASN A 68 9.05 31.59 10.25
CA ASN A 68 10.04 32.58 10.71
C ASN A 68 9.83 33.92 10.01
N PRO A 69 9.00 34.82 10.56
CA PRO A 69 9.21 36.24 10.32
C PRO A 69 10.46 36.67 11.08
N GLU A 70 11.39 37.23 10.31
CA GLU A 70 12.51 38.07 10.72
C GLU A 70 12.17 38.92 11.97
N ASP A 71 12.95 38.79 13.04
CA ASP A 71 13.21 39.92 13.95
C ASP A 71 14.71 40.21 13.84
N SER A 72 15.01 41.23 13.03
CA SER A 72 16.31 41.90 12.89
C SER A 72 16.63 42.80 14.08
#